data_AF-A0ABD0PG80-F1
#
_entry.id   AF-A0ABD0PG80-F1
#
_cell.length_a   1.000
_cell.length_b   1.000
_cell.length_c   1.000
_cell.angle_alpha   90.00
_cell.angle_beta   90.00
_cell.angle_gamma   90.00
#
_symmetry.space_group_name_H-M   'P 1'
#
loop_
_entity.id
_entity.type
_entity.pdbx_description
1 polymer ?
#
loop_
_entity_poly.entity_id
_entity_poly.type
_entity_poly.pdbx_seq_one_letter_code
_entity_poly.pdbx_strand_id
1 'polypeptide(L)'
;FAVADRQEFQDELEEEFGLGSSEGGDIPLVTIRTREGDKYSMQEEFTRDGKSLERFLEDYFAKRLKRYVKSEPVPESNDDPVKVVVADTFDEIVNDPEKDVLVEFYAPWCGHCKNLEPIYKELGEK
;
A
#
# COMPACT_ATOMS: atom_id res chain seq x y z
N PHE A 1 -9.27 -18.68 -11.48
CA PHE A 1 -9.65 -18.45 -10.07
C PHE A 1 -9.28 -19.67 -9.25
N ALA A 2 -8.96 -19.49 -7.98
CA ALA A 2 -8.65 -20.56 -7.03
C ALA A 2 -9.34 -20.25 -5.70
N VAL A 3 -9.58 -21.28 -4.89
CA VAL A 3 -9.98 -21.15 -3.49
C VAL A 3 -8.87 -21.77 -2.66
N ALA A 4 -8.56 -21.17 -1.52
CA ALA A 4 -7.50 -21.59 -0.62
C ALA A 4 -7.99 -21.49 0.83
N ASP A 5 -7.40 -22.31 1.69
CA ASP A 5 -7.66 -22.24 3.12
C ASP A 5 -7.06 -20.94 3.70
N ARG A 6 -7.85 -20.17 4.44
CA ARG A 6 -7.40 -18.88 4.97
C ARG A 6 -6.28 -19.05 6.00
N GLN A 7 -6.30 -20.11 6.79
CA GLN A 7 -5.31 -20.33 7.87
C GLN A 7 -3.97 -20.75 7.28
N GLU A 8 -3.97 -21.58 6.24
CA GLU A 8 -2.74 -22.00 5.56
C GLU A 8 -1.99 -20.81 4.89
N PHE A 9 -2.72 -19.78 4.46
CA PHE A 9 -2.17 -18.63 3.74
C PHE A 9 -2.26 -17.31 4.53
N GLN A 10 -2.39 -17.40 5.86
CA GLN A 10 -2.58 -16.22 6.71
C GLN A 10 -1.41 -15.22 6.60
N ASP A 11 -0.17 -15.70 6.62
CA ASP A 11 1.02 -14.85 6.51
C ASP A 11 1.07 -14.13 5.16
N GLU A 12 0.71 -14.82 4.06
CA GLU A 12 0.63 -14.20 2.73
C GLU A 12 -0.46 -13.12 2.69
N LEU A 13 -1.64 -13.39 3.25
CA LEU A 13 -2.73 -12.42 3.30
C LEU A 13 -2.33 -11.15 4.08
N GLU A 14 -1.64 -11.31 5.20
CA GLU A 14 -1.19 -10.19 6.02
C GLU A 14 -0.03 -9.42 5.38
N GLU A 15 1.02 -10.10 4.94
CA GLU A 15 2.24 -9.47 4.43
C GLU A 15 2.07 -8.89 3.02
N GLU A 16 1.35 -9.60 2.15
CA GLU A 16 1.24 -9.23 0.74
C GLU A 16 0.01 -8.38 0.45
N PHE A 17 -1.10 -8.62 1.15
CA PHE A 17 -2.39 -7.98 0.85
C PHE A 17 -2.89 -7.06 1.97
N GLY A 18 -2.20 -7.01 3.12
CA GLY A 18 -2.63 -6.22 4.28
C GLY A 18 -3.92 -6.73 4.92
N LEU A 19 -4.29 -7.98 4.64
CA LEU A 19 -5.52 -8.61 5.11
C LEU A 19 -5.18 -9.50 6.31
N GLY A 20 -5.25 -8.91 7.50
CA GLY A 20 -4.95 -9.61 8.76
C GLY A 20 -6.07 -10.51 9.29
N SER A 21 -5.89 -10.94 10.54
CA SER A 21 -6.69 -11.95 11.25
C SER A 21 -8.04 -11.45 11.80
N SER A 22 -8.41 -10.19 11.60
CA SER A 22 -9.55 -9.51 12.25
C SER A 22 -10.32 -8.69 11.20
N GLU A 23 -11.65 -8.75 11.01
CA GLU A 23 -12.78 -9.13 11.87
C GLU A 23 -13.93 -9.80 11.06
N GLY A 24 -13.65 -10.86 10.30
CA GLY A 24 -14.57 -11.30 9.24
C GLY A 24 -15.00 -12.77 9.25
N GLY A 25 -15.29 -13.37 10.42
CA GLY A 25 -15.95 -14.70 10.53
C GLY A 25 -15.63 -15.74 9.44
N ASP A 26 -16.66 -16.44 8.96
CA ASP A 26 -16.60 -17.38 7.83
C ASP A 26 -16.72 -16.68 6.45
N ILE A 27 -16.47 -15.37 6.37
CA ILE A 27 -16.65 -14.59 5.14
C ILE A 27 -15.37 -14.71 4.29
N PRO A 28 -15.48 -15.12 3.01
CA PRO A 28 -14.32 -15.23 2.12
C PRO A 28 -13.67 -13.87 1.85
N LEU A 29 -12.34 -13.85 1.85
CA LEU A 29 -11.55 -12.73 1.33
C LEU A 29 -11.28 -12.96 -0.16
N VAL A 30 -11.25 -11.87 -0.93
CA VAL A 30 -11.02 -11.93 -2.38
C VAL A 30 -9.82 -11.05 -2.73
N THR A 31 -8.81 -11.65 -3.35
CA THR A 31 -7.61 -10.96 -3.83
C THR A 31 -7.27 -11.35 -5.26
N ILE A 32 -6.52 -10.49 -5.96
CA ILE A 32 -5.97 -10.73 -7.28
C ILE A 32 -4.47 -10.43 -7.23
N ARG A 33 -3.65 -11.34 -7.74
CA ARG A 33 -2.22 -11.14 -8.01
C ARG A 33 -1.98 -11.27 -9.51
N THR A 34 -1.46 -10.22 -10.16
CA THR A 34 -1.11 -10.27 -11.58
C THR A 34 0.24 -10.99 -11.77
N ARG A 35 0.57 -11.36 -13.01
CA ARG A 35 1.90 -11.90 -13.35
C ARG A 35 3.02 -10.88 -13.14
N GLU A 36 2.69 -9.60 -13.19
CA GLU A 36 3.62 -8.49 -12.97
C GLU A 36 3.82 -8.20 -11.47
N GLY A 37 3.04 -8.86 -10.61
CA GLY A 37 3.13 -8.70 -9.16
C GLY A 37 2.21 -7.63 -8.58
N ASP A 38 1.35 -7.00 -9.38
CA ASP A 38 0.32 -6.10 -8.87
C ASP A 38 -0.70 -6.88 -8.05
N LYS A 39 -1.08 -6.29 -6.92
CA LYS A 39 -1.97 -6.89 -5.94
C LYS A 39 -3.22 -6.05 -5.81
N TYR A 40 -4.37 -6.70 -5.71
CA TYR A 40 -5.66 -6.04 -5.51
C TYR A 40 -6.45 -6.82 -4.47
N SER A 41 -7.07 -6.10 -3.55
CA SER A 41 -7.90 -6.68 -2.49
C SER A 41 -9.30 -6.08 -2.56
N MET A 42 -10.32 -6.92 -2.53
CA MET A 42 -11.70 -6.46 -2.48
C MET A 42 -11.95 -5.78 -1.12
N GLN A 43 -12.40 -4.53 -1.17
CA GLN A 43 -12.67 -3.72 0.04
C GLN A 43 -14.09 -3.95 0.57
N GLU A 44 -15.04 -4.27 -0.32
CA GLU A 44 -16.41 -4.64 0.06
C GLU A 44 -16.42 -6.06 0.63
N GLU A 45 -17.31 -6.34 1.60
CA GLU A 45 -17.53 -7.70 2.09
C GLU A 45 -18.09 -8.62 1.00
N PHE A 46 -17.74 -9.91 1.08
CA PHE A 46 -18.25 -10.90 0.15
C PHE A 46 -19.76 -11.15 0.38
N THR A 47 -20.58 -10.91 -0.65
CA THR A 47 -22.01 -11.14 -0.60
C THR A 47 -22.37 -12.51 -1.20
N ARG A 48 -23.30 -13.23 -0.56
CA ARG A 48 -23.75 -14.55 -1.02
C ARG A 48 -24.47 -14.51 -2.38
N ASP A 49 -24.97 -13.35 -2.79
CA ASP A 49 -25.58 -13.14 -4.11
C ASP A 49 -24.53 -12.90 -5.22
N GLY A 50 -23.24 -12.87 -4.88
CA GLY A 50 -22.14 -12.72 -5.82
C GLY A 50 -21.94 -11.31 -6.36
N LYS A 51 -22.81 -10.35 -6.01
CA LYS A 51 -22.77 -9.00 -6.60
C LYS A 51 -21.55 -8.19 -6.18
N SER A 52 -21.04 -8.36 -4.95
CA SER A 52 -19.82 -7.66 -4.55
C SER A 52 -18.59 -8.18 -5.30
N LEU A 53 -18.51 -9.50 -5.51
CA LEU A 53 -17.48 -10.10 -6.36
C LEU A 53 -17.61 -9.65 -7.82
N GLU A 54 -18.82 -9.60 -8.37
CA GLU A 54 -19.07 -9.13 -9.74
C GLU A 54 -18.58 -7.69 -9.92
N ARG A 55 -18.98 -6.77 -9.03
CA ARG A 55 -18.50 -5.37 -9.05
C ARG A 55 -16.98 -5.29 -8.96
N PHE A 56 -16.36 -6.03 -8.05
CA PHE A 56 -14.91 -6.05 -7.89
C PHE A 56 -14.20 -6.50 -9.18
N LEU A 57 -14.71 -7.55 -9.84
CA LEU A 57 -14.15 -8.02 -11.11
C LEU A 57 -14.40 -7.04 -12.25
N GLU A 58 -15.58 -6.41 -12.32
CA GLU A 58 -15.86 -5.36 -13.28
C GLU A 58 -14.89 -4.18 -13.13
N ASP A 59 -14.67 -3.71 -11.91
CA ASP A 59 -13.72 -2.63 -11.61
C ASP A 59 -12.29 -3.04 -11.93
N TYR A 60 -11.91 -4.30 -11.65
CA TYR A 60 -10.60 -4.82 -12.01
C TYR A 60 -10.36 -4.81 -13.52
N PHE A 61 -11.28 -5.40 -14.29
CA PHE A 61 -11.14 -5.46 -15.75
C PHE A 61 -11.30 -4.09 -16.42
N ALA A 62 -12.07 -3.18 -15.81
CA ALA A 62 -12.16 -1.78 -16.22
C ALA A 62 -10.95 -0.92 -15.79
N LYS A 63 -9.96 -1.50 -15.09
CA LYS A 63 -8.77 -0.80 -14.55
C LYS A 63 -9.12 0.36 -13.62
N ARG A 64 -10.22 0.24 -12.88
CA ARG A 64 -10.68 1.24 -11.90
C ARG A 64 -10.13 0.99 -10.50
N LEU A 65 -9.63 -0.20 -10.22
CA LEU A 65 -9.05 -0.52 -8.92
C LEU A 65 -7.65 0.07 -8.76
N LYS A 66 -7.39 0.68 -7.61
CA LYS A 66 -6.03 1.01 -7.16
C LYS A 66 -5.33 -0.28 -6.73
N ARG A 67 -4.09 -0.49 -7.19
CA ARG A 67 -3.27 -1.58 -6.68
C ARG A 67 -3.01 -1.37 -5.18
N TYR A 68 -3.00 -2.47 -4.43
CA TYR A 68 -2.55 -2.49 -3.06
C TYR A 68 -1.03 -2.34 -3.00
N VAL A 69 -0.57 -1.39 -2.20
CA VAL A 69 0.82 -1.25 -1.77
C VAL A 69 0.79 -1.03 -0.27
N LYS A 70 1.71 -1.67 0.45
CA LYS A 70 1.85 -1.45 1.89
C LYS A 70 2.33 -0.01 2.10
N SER A 71 1.45 0.82 2.65
CA SER A 71 1.73 2.22 2.94
C SER A 71 1.41 2.52 4.39
N GLU A 72 2.22 3.39 4.99
CA GLU A 72 1.77 4.12 6.18
C GLU A 72 0.64 5.10 5.80
N PRO A 73 -0.19 5.54 6.76
CA PRO A 73 -1.16 6.59 6.52
C PRO A 73 -0.49 7.84 5.97
N VAL A 74 -1.15 8.49 4.99
CA VAL A 74 -0.69 9.79 4.51
C VAL A 74 -0.71 10.79 5.67
N PRO A 75 0.40 11.49 5.95
CA PRO A 75 0.45 12.48 7.03
C PRO A 75 -0.60 13.57 6.85
N GLU A 76 -1.25 14.00 7.94
CA GLU A 76 -2.25 15.09 7.89
C GLU A 76 -1.65 16.44 7.48
N SER A 77 -0.40 16.69 7.86
CA SER A 77 0.40 17.84 7.40
C SER A 77 1.77 17.33 6.95
N ASN A 78 2.27 17.95 5.88
CA ASN A 78 3.56 17.62 5.27
C ASN A 78 4.28 18.90 4.83
N ASP A 79 4.24 19.93 5.67
CA ASP A 79 4.72 21.28 5.35
C ASP A 79 6.18 21.52 5.74
N ASP A 80 6.80 20.55 6.42
CA ASP A 80 8.19 20.61 6.85
C ASP A 80 9.18 20.72 5.67
N PRO A 81 10.42 21.20 5.92
CA PRO A 81 11.47 21.33 4.91
C PRO A 81 11.83 19.99 4.24
N VAL A 82 11.71 18.89 4.97
CA VAL A 82 11.84 17.53 4.45
C VAL A 82 10.44 16.93 4.37
N LYS A 83 10.01 16.57 3.15
CA LYS A 83 8.70 15.97 2.92
C LYS A 83 8.72 14.49 3.32
N VAL A 84 7.73 14.09 4.11
CA VAL A 84 7.49 12.68 4.43
C VAL A 84 6.79 12.03 3.23
N VAL A 85 7.40 10.98 2.70
CA VAL A 85 6.85 10.22 1.57
C VAL A 85 6.43 8.83 2.06
N VAL A 86 5.18 8.47 1.78
CA VAL A 86 4.65 7.12 2.00
C VAL A 86 4.33 6.48 0.65
N ALA A 87 4.13 5.17 0.59
CA ALA A 87 3.93 4.48 -0.68
C ALA A 87 2.73 5.02 -1.47
N ASP A 88 1.67 5.48 -0.78
CA ASP A 88 0.50 6.08 -1.40
C ASP A 88 0.72 7.45 -2.06
N THR A 89 1.71 8.22 -1.59
CA THR A 89 2.06 9.56 -2.13
C THR A 89 3.36 9.57 -2.92
N PHE A 90 4.04 8.42 -3.03
CA PHE A 90 5.34 8.33 -3.67
C PHE A 90 5.32 8.82 -5.12
N ASP A 91 4.35 8.37 -5.92
CA ASP A 91 4.28 8.75 -7.33
C ASP A 91 4.01 10.25 -7.50
N GLU A 92 3.09 10.80 -6.70
CA GLU A 92 2.74 12.22 -6.72
C GLU A 92 3.91 13.12 -6.30
N ILE A 93 4.67 12.75 -5.28
CA ILE A 93 5.73 13.59 -4.73
C ILE A 93 7.05 13.39 -5.47
N VAL A 94 7.44 12.13 -5.72
CA VAL A 94 8.78 11.77 -6.20
C VAL A 94 8.87 11.76 -7.71
N ASN A 95 7.81 11.33 -8.40
CA ASN A 95 7.79 11.25 -9.87
C ASN A 95 7.15 12.48 -10.53
N ASP A 96 6.98 13.58 -9.78
CA ASP A 96 6.53 14.86 -10.31
C ASP A 96 7.52 15.37 -11.37
N PRO A 97 7.13 15.47 -12.65
CA PRO A 97 8.05 15.88 -13.71
C PRO A 97 8.49 17.35 -13.62
N GLU A 98 7.86 18.15 -12.76
CA GLU A 98 8.19 19.57 -12.59
C GLU A 98 9.25 19.82 -11.51
N LYS A 99 9.71 18.79 -10.78
CA LYS A 99 10.61 18.92 -9.64
C LYS A 99 11.80 17.97 -9.74
N ASP A 100 12.96 18.45 -9.31
CA ASP A 100 14.08 17.57 -8.94
C ASP A 100 13.89 17.13 -7.48
N VAL A 101 13.76 15.82 -7.25
CA VAL A 101 13.48 15.27 -5.94
C VAL A 101 14.62 14.36 -5.49
N LEU A 102 15.21 14.66 -4.33
CA LEU A 102 16.10 13.77 -3.60
C LEU A 102 15.30 13.05 -2.52
N VAL A 103 15.36 11.72 -2.51
CA VAL A 103 14.63 10.87 -1.55
C VAL A 103 15.62 10.05 -0.74
N GLU A 104 15.49 10.09 0.59
CA GLU A 104 16.17 9.19 1.50
C GLU A 104 15.24 8.02 1.87
N PHE A 105 15.63 6.80 1.53
CA PHE A 105 15.03 5.60 2.10
C PHE A 105 15.77 5.23 3.38
N TYR A 106 15.09 5.30 4.52
CA TYR A 106 15.68 5.03 5.82
C TYR A 106 14.98 3.86 6.52
N ALA A 107 15.62 3.35 7.58
CA ALA A 107 15.01 2.42 8.51
C ALA A 107 15.07 2.97 9.93
N PRO A 108 14.00 2.86 10.74
CA PRO A 108 13.92 3.49 12.07
C PRO A 108 14.94 2.93 13.08
N TRP A 109 15.48 1.74 12.81
CA TRP A 109 16.50 1.08 13.61
C TRP A 109 17.93 1.29 13.09
N CYS A 110 18.11 1.97 11.95
CA CYS A 110 19.43 2.20 11.36
C CYS A 110 20.15 3.38 12.03
N GLY A 111 21.29 3.12 12.68
CA GLY A 111 22.09 4.17 13.32
C GLY A 111 22.69 5.18 12.33
N HIS A 112 23.03 4.76 11.11
CA HIS A 112 23.57 5.68 10.09
C HIS A 112 22.52 6.70 9.62
N CYS A 113 21.26 6.27 9.44
CA CYS A 113 20.16 7.16 9.07
C CYS A 113 19.91 8.22 10.15
N LYS A 114 19.92 7.81 11.43
CA LYS A 114 19.78 8.75 12.56
C LYS A 114 20.87 9.81 12.60
N ASN A 115 22.09 9.48 12.19
CA ASN A 115 23.18 10.44 12.10
C ASN A 115 23.02 11.38 10.88
N LEU A 116 22.38 10.92 9.81
CA LEU A 116 22.13 11.69 8.59
C LEU A 116 20.94 12.64 8.74
N GLU A 117 19.90 12.25 9.48
CA GLU A 117 18.67 13.01 9.72
C GLU A 117 18.88 14.52 9.95
N PRO A 118 19.74 15.00 10.88
CA PRO A 118 19.94 16.44 11.08
C PRO A 118 20.57 17.13 9.87
N ILE A 119 21.46 16.45 9.13
CA ILE A 119 22.11 16.98 7.94
C ILE A 119 21.11 17.04 6.78
N TYR A 120 20.26 16.02 6.65
CA TYR A 120 19.20 15.97 5.63
C TYR A 120 18.15 17.06 5.87
N LYS A 121 17.82 17.33 7.13
CA LYS A 121 16.95 18.45 7.51
C LYS A 121 17.56 19.81 7.18
N GLU A 122 18.83 20.03 7.51
CA GLU A 122 19.54 21.27 7.13
C GLU A 122 19.57 21.48 5.61
N LEU A 123 19.71 20.39 4.84
CA LEU A 123 19.64 20.44 3.38
C LEU A 123 18.26 20.90 2.87
N GLY A 124 17.17 20.40 3.46
CA GLY A 124 15.81 20.78 3.06
C GLY A 124 15.41 22.21 3.44
N GLU A 125 16.08 22.83 4.42
CA GLU A 125 15.84 24.21 4.83
C GLU A 125 16.48 25.26 3.90
N LYS A 126 17.39 24.85 3.01
CA LYS A 126 18.11 25.73 2.09
C LYS A 126 17.42 25.86 0.74
#